data_AF-A0A0F9Q047-F1
#
_entry.id   AF-A0A0F9Q047-F1
#
_cell.length_a   1.000
_cell.length_b   1.000
_cell.length_c   1.000
_cell.angle_alpha   90.00
_cell.angle_beta   90.00
_cell.angle_gamma   90.00
#
_symmetry.space_group_name_H-M   'P 1'
#
loop_
_entity.id
_entity.type
_entity.pdbx_description
1 polymer ?
#
loop_
_entity_poly.entity_id
_entity_poly.type
_entity_poly.pdbx_seq_one_letter_code
_entity_poly.pdbx_strand_id
1 'polypeptide(L)'
;MPKIKYPPEAILNPSALEKKDFEHIILWMLFNNEECEWSGFTQEPLALRLSTLSKYLSLLKGRNYVENISRGHYRITSEGRKRYLELSTSRGKGRKLSYPPAVIRRRRNYDHWILWMVYNNNHCKWADFLAEPLSINQSSLSKNINILKEKNLIIKDNKVYRITRSGKVEYSRILKGYNLDRQSILDEESKRIEEVTKKTIKFFEKYNIKNEDTQFRFLANVLKLDYSRVESMLKNEEDFDKILLFISTNHPDQYPSYISQEKFSNKYQIKESKLEYYIDEIVENNIFPIKFFKFSMPPDMDFYFQENERLEIILRAITEDHITRLTYLNKLFSRTLDISSTLDLILDDICKTLFEEDLRDSLRDFLPNYINYLAYKIETKRDLIESYNKLEGIIWQNIPTIFQSKSDDTLENQFDEQIQKIDKEIDVSPNNLDLYNSKLKILIYFNQYDEALKLLDVMLEIFSESEKDIQMKKASVLKTMKKVEAGLDIINELQEKYPDDDDLVNYKAYWLQYLDRKEEAQELIQSLVDRIPNNGMYHDTYGEILMNYEEYEEAIKEFQDAIELASDEWYIHQTYIKLGICYKELKNYDFAEENLEKGIELTNKSSIDPETKEKWIAIANLFLLQIE
;
A
#
# COMPACT_ATOMS: atom_id res chain seq x y z
N MET A 1 16.59 -16.18 58.61
CA MET A 1 16.31 -16.84 57.32
C MET A 1 15.40 -15.95 56.51
N PRO A 2 15.68 -15.68 55.23
CA PRO A 2 14.75 -14.92 54.39
C PRO A 2 13.41 -15.66 54.35
N LYS A 3 12.32 -14.93 54.59
CA LYS A 3 10.97 -15.48 54.64
C LYS A 3 10.59 -15.88 53.22
N ILE A 4 10.48 -17.19 52.95
CA ILE A 4 10.03 -17.70 51.65
C ILE A 4 8.68 -17.06 51.30
N LYS A 5 8.64 -16.38 50.16
CA LYS A 5 7.43 -15.82 49.57
C LYS A 5 6.70 -16.95 48.84
N TYR A 6 5.40 -17.03 49.07
CA TYR A 6 4.53 -18.01 48.43
C TYR A 6 3.57 -17.33 47.44
N PRO A 7 3.17 -18.02 46.35
CA PRO A 7 2.32 -17.42 45.34
C PRO A 7 0.99 -16.97 45.95
N PRO A 8 0.38 -15.89 45.46
CA PRO A 8 -0.96 -15.48 45.89
C PRO A 8 -1.98 -16.59 45.65
N GLU A 9 -3.06 -16.59 46.42
CA GLU A 9 -4.10 -17.63 46.38
C GLU A 9 -4.69 -17.85 44.98
N ALA A 10 -4.80 -16.79 44.18
CA ALA A 10 -5.24 -16.85 42.78
C ALA A 10 -4.34 -17.71 41.86
N ILE A 11 -3.04 -17.84 42.17
CA ILE A 11 -2.09 -18.69 41.45
C ILE A 11 -2.07 -20.11 42.03
N LEU A 12 -2.21 -20.23 43.36
CA LEU A 12 -2.21 -21.52 44.06
C LEU A 12 -3.48 -22.33 43.82
N ASN A 13 -4.65 -21.68 43.83
CA ASN A 13 -5.97 -22.26 43.74
C ASN A 13 -6.82 -21.45 42.73
N PRO A 14 -6.62 -21.66 41.41
CA PRO A 14 -7.43 -21.00 40.41
C PRO A 14 -8.90 -21.46 40.52
N SER A 15 -9.84 -20.65 40.01
CA SER A 15 -11.30 -20.90 40.11
C SER A 15 -11.69 -22.31 39.62
N ALA A 16 -12.86 -22.82 40.04
CA ALA A 16 -13.29 -24.21 39.79
C ALA A 16 -13.28 -24.68 38.31
N LEU A 17 -13.18 -23.74 37.35
CA LEU A 17 -13.15 -23.98 35.90
C LEU A 17 -11.72 -24.07 35.32
N GLU A 18 -10.69 -23.68 36.07
CA GLU A 18 -9.30 -23.62 35.60
C GLU A 18 -8.41 -24.69 36.27
N LYS A 19 -7.60 -25.39 35.45
CA LYS A 19 -6.65 -26.38 35.97
C LYS A 19 -5.45 -25.67 36.61
N LYS A 20 -5.00 -26.20 37.77
CA LYS A 20 -3.79 -25.75 38.48
C LYS A 20 -2.56 -25.86 37.56
N ASP A 21 -1.87 -24.73 37.38
CA ASP A 21 -0.70 -24.62 36.50
C ASP A 21 0.58 -24.71 37.32
N PHE A 22 1.11 -25.92 37.39
CA PHE A 22 2.31 -26.22 38.17
C PHE A 22 3.58 -25.58 37.59
N GLU A 23 3.63 -25.29 36.28
CA GLU A 23 4.76 -24.57 35.67
C GLU A 23 4.77 -23.13 36.17
N HIS A 24 3.63 -22.44 36.13
CA HIS A 24 3.51 -21.08 36.65
C HIS A 24 3.80 -21.02 38.15
N ILE A 25 3.25 -21.95 38.96
CA ILE A 25 3.51 -21.99 40.41
C ILE A 25 5.00 -22.13 40.72
N ILE A 26 5.71 -23.05 40.04
CA ILE A 26 7.13 -23.30 40.29
C ILE A 26 7.99 -22.12 39.82
N LEU A 27 7.70 -21.54 38.65
CA LEU A 27 8.42 -20.37 38.16
C LEU A 27 8.16 -19.12 39.00
N TRP A 28 6.94 -18.94 39.51
CA TRP A 28 6.61 -17.86 40.45
C TRP A 28 7.45 -17.97 41.72
N MET A 29 7.53 -19.18 42.30
CA MET A 29 8.33 -19.44 43.50
C MET A 29 9.79 -19.06 43.29
N LEU A 30 10.38 -19.52 42.18
CA LEU A 30 11.80 -19.26 41.89
C LEU A 30 12.08 -17.81 41.49
N PHE A 31 11.13 -17.15 40.83
CA PHE A 31 11.24 -15.73 40.46
C PHE A 31 11.30 -14.81 41.69
N ASN A 32 10.49 -15.10 42.71
CA ASN A 32 10.29 -14.21 43.86
C ASN A 32 11.22 -14.49 45.06
N ASN A 33 11.94 -15.61 45.05
CA ASN A 33 12.79 -16.04 46.16
C ASN A 33 14.28 -16.18 45.81
N GLU A 34 14.69 -15.87 44.58
CA GLU A 34 16.04 -16.03 44.01
C GLU A 34 16.51 -17.50 43.93
N GLU A 35 16.37 -18.26 45.01
CA GLU A 35 16.63 -19.68 45.14
C GLU A 35 15.53 -20.35 45.97
N CYS A 36 15.18 -21.60 45.63
CA CYS A 36 14.27 -22.38 46.47
C CYS A 36 14.82 -23.79 46.69
N GLU A 37 14.83 -24.19 47.95
CA GLU A 37 15.02 -25.59 48.35
C GLU A 37 13.80 -26.43 48.01
N TRP A 38 14.02 -27.72 47.81
CA TRP A 38 12.97 -28.72 47.61
C TRP A 38 11.88 -28.62 48.71
N SER A 39 12.29 -28.42 49.96
CA SER A 39 11.43 -28.24 51.12
C SER A 39 10.39 -27.12 50.92
N GLY A 40 10.78 -26.01 50.29
CA GLY A 40 9.93 -24.85 50.03
C GLY A 40 8.76 -25.09 49.06
N PHE A 41 8.81 -26.14 48.24
CA PHE A 41 7.70 -26.53 47.37
C PHE A 41 6.76 -27.56 48.00
N THR A 42 7.26 -28.30 49.00
CA THR A 42 6.56 -29.44 49.62
C THR A 42 5.90 -29.10 50.95
N GLN A 43 6.21 -27.94 51.53
CA GLN A 43 5.58 -27.44 52.75
C GLN A 43 4.35 -26.57 52.44
N GLU A 44 3.50 -26.36 53.44
CA GLU A 44 2.38 -25.41 53.37
C GLU A 44 2.89 -23.99 53.09
N PRO A 45 2.24 -23.19 52.22
CA PRO A 45 0.91 -23.40 51.63
C PRO A 45 0.86 -24.11 50.25
N LEU A 46 1.99 -24.61 49.71
CA LEU A 46 2.00 -25.29 48.39
C LEU A 46 1.64 -26.77 48.47
N ALA A 47 2.26 -27.49 49.42
CA ALA A 47 2.12 -28.93 49.63
C ALA A 47 2.15 -29.78 48.32
N LEU A 48 3.07 -29.48 47.39
CA LEU A 48 3.13 -30.20 46.12
C LEU A 48 3.54 -31.67 46.31
N ARG A 49 2.81 -32.59 45.67
CA ARG A 49 3.19 -34.01 45.63
C ARG A 49 4.57 -34.18 45.01
N LEU A 50 5.42 -35.00 45.63
CA LEU A 50 6.80 -35.26 45.20
C LEU A 50 6.90 -35.67 43.72
N SER A 51 5.98 -36.51 43.25
CA SER A 51 5.93 -36.95 41.85
C SER A 51 5.62 -35.81 40.86
N THR A 52 4.77 -34.86 41.26
CA THR A 52 4.40 -33.70 40.43
C THR A 52 5.56 -32.72 40.38
N LEU A 53 6.14 -32.39 41.52
CA LEU A 53 7.28 -31.48 41.61
C LEU A 53 8.49 -32.01 40.83
N SER A 54 8.82 -33.30 40.97
CA SER A 54 9.92 -33.93 40.23
C SER A 54 9.71 -33.88 38.71
N LYS A 55 8.49 -34.20 38.24
CA LYS A 55 8.13 -34.15 36.81
C LYS A 55 8.32 -32.74 36.24
N TYR A 56 7.77 -31.72 36.90
CA TYR A 56 7.83 -30.35 36.38
C TYR A 56 9.23 -29.74 36.49
N LEU A 57 9.97 -29.99 37.58
CA LEU A 57 11.37 -29.55 37.67
C LEU A 57 12.25 -30.21 36.61
N SER A 58 12.03 -31.48 36.27
CA SER A 58 12.76 -32.14 35.18
C SER A 58 12.45 -31.49 33.83
N LEU A 59 11.18 -31.15 33.59
CA LEU A 59 10.73 -30.52 32.36
C LEU A 59 11.26 -29.08 32.22
N LEU A 60 11.22 -28.30 33.29
CA LEU A 60 11.73 -26.92 33.31
C LEU A 60 13.25 -26.86 33.18
N LYS A 61 13.98 -27.82 33.75
CA LYS A 61 15.42 -27.99 33.50
C LYS A 61 15.71 -28.32 32.04
N GLY A 62 14.96 -29.25 31.45
CA GLY A 62 15.11 -29.61 30.03
C GLY A 62 14.85 -28.44 29.08
N ARG A 63 14.02 -27.47 29.48
CA ARG A 63 13.74 -26.24 28.72
C ARG A 63 14.64 -25.07 29.09
N ASN A 64 15.66 -25.28 29.91
CA ASN A 64 16.57 -24.24 30.39
C ASN A 64 15.87 -23.08 31.12
N TYR A 65 14.73 -23.33 31.78
CA TYR A 65 13.99 -22.33 32.57
C TYR A 65 14.40 -22.34 34.05
N VAL A 66 14.87 -23.49 34.53
CA VAL A 66 15.30 -23.70 35.90
C VAL A 66 16.63 -24.43 35.87
N GLU A 67 17.58 -24.02 36.70
CA GLU A 67 18.85 -24.69 36.89
C GLU A 67 18.99 -25.23 38.31
N ASN A 68 19.88 -26.21 38.46
CA ASN A 68 20.18 -26.83 39.75
C ASN A 68 21.54 -26.31 40.23
N ILE A 69 21.54 -25.58 41.34
CA ILE A 69 22.78 -25.02 41.91
C ILE A 69 23.51 -26.08 42.74
N SER A 70 22.77 -26.82 43.56
CA SER A 70 23.27 -27.86 44.46
C SER A 70 22.13 -28.82 44.78
N ARG A 71 22.42 -30.02 45.30
CA ARG A 71 21.41 -31.07 45.49
C ARG A 71 20.18 -30.53 46.26
N GLY A 72 19.05 -30.43 45.56
CA GLY A 72 17.79 -29.95 46.12
C GLY A 72 17.58 -28.43 46.12
N HIS A 73 18.48 -27.64 45.52
CA HIS A 73 18.40 -26.19 45.41
C HIS A 73 18.24 -25.76 43.94
N TYR A 74 17.19 -25.00 43.67
CA TYR A 74 16.81 -24.61 42.31
C TYR A 74 16.82 -23.09 42.18
N ARG A 75 17.22 -22.62 41.00
CA ARG A 75 17.20 -21.19 40.63
C ARG A 75 16.59 -21.01 39.25
N ILE A 76 15.90 -19.89 39.06
CA ILE A 76 15.33 -19.51 37.77
C ILE A 76 16.42 -18.92 36.86
N THR A 77 16.48 -19.38 35.61
CA THR A 77 17.38 -18.82 34.61
C THR A 77 16.82 -17.53 34.00
N SER A 78 17.59 -16.83 33.18
CA SER A 78 17.11 -15.67 32.40
C SER A 78 15.92 -16.04 31.50
N GLU A 79 15.96 -17.19 30.83
CA GLU A 79 14.85 -17.70 30.01
C GLU A 79 13.63 -18.09 30.85
N GLY A 80 13.85 -18.66 32.04
CA GLY A 80 12.76 -18.93 32.99
C GLY A 80 12.07 -17.65 33.47
N ARG A 81 12.83 -16.55 33.66
CA ARG A 81 12.27 -15.24 34.03
C ARG A 81 11.40 -14.66 32.92
N LYS A 82 11.83 -14.76 31.66
CA LYS A 82 11.00 -14.38 30.50
C LYS A 82 9.72 -15.20 30.46
N ARG A 83 9.83 -16.53 30.60
CA ARG A 83 8.68 -17.44 30.61
C ARG A 83 7.70 -17.14 31.75
N TYR A 84 8.20 -16.82 32.93
CA TYR A 84 7.38 -16.40 34.06
C TYR A 84 6.62 -15.10 33.76
N LEU A 85 7.28 -14.10 33.16
CA LEU A 85 6.65 -12.84 32.77
C LEU A 85 5.56 -13.07 31.71
N GLU A 86 5.77 -13.97 30.75
CA GLU A 86 4.75 -14.40 29.78
C GLU A 86 3.53 -15.04 30.48
N LEU A 87 3.76 -15.97 31.42
CA LEU A 87 2.69 -16.63 32.17
C LEU A 87 1.94 -15.66 33.11
N SER A 88 2.62 -14.64 33.61
CA SER A 88 2.07 -13.61 34.50
C SER A 88 1.25 -12.57 33.73
N THR A 89 1.71 -12.19 32.54
CA THR A 89 1.00 -11.25 31.63
C THR A 89 -0.21 -11.88 30.98
N SER A 90 -0.17 -13.19 30.71
CA SER A 90 -1.30 -13.93 30.11
C SER A 90 -2.45 -14.25 31.08
N ARG A 91 -2.28 -14.07 32.41
CA ARG A 91 -3.36 -14.24 33.41
C ARG A 91 -3.92 -12.93 33.98
N GLY A 92 -3.28 -11.79 33.71
CA GLY A 92 -3.63 -10.48 34.31
C GLY A 92 -4.55 -9.58 33.49
N LYS A 93 -4.88 -9.93 32.25
CA LYS A 93 -5.93 -9.27 31.47
C LYS A 93 -6.87 -10.34 30.98
N GLY A 94 -8.02 -10.50 31.65
CA GLY A 94 -9.16 -11.14 31.00
C GLY A 94 -9.33 -10.42 29.67
N ARG A 95 -9.19 -11.15 28.57
CA ARG A 95 -9.42 -10.61 27.24
C ARG A 95 -10.78 -9.93 27.27
N LYS A 96 -10.82 -8.60 27.14
CA LYS A 96 -12.06 -7.84 27.15
C LYS A 96 -12.75 -8.14 25.82
N LEU A 97 -13.61 -9.16 25.84
CA LEU A 97 -14.32 -9.61 24.65
C LEU A 97 -15.39 -8.59 24.29
N SER A 98 -15.42 -8.20 23.01
CA SER A 98 -16.52 -7.45 22.42
C SER A 98 -17.69 -8.41 22.19
N TYR A 99 -18.75 -8.23 22.98
CA TYR A 99 -19.95 -9.06 22.91
C TYR A 99 -21.02 -8.45 22.00
N PRO A 100 -21.90 -9.26 21.39
CA PRO A 100 -22.92 -8.73 20.50
C PRO A 100 -23.87 -7.76 21.24
N PRO A 101 -24.26 -6.63 20.61
CA PRO A 101 -25.19 -5.68 21.20
C PRO A 101 -26.56 -6.32 21.48
N ALA A 102 -27.33 -5.71 22.38
CA ALA A 102 -28.62 -6.24 22.81
C ALA A 102 -29.58 -6.49 21.62
N VAL A 103 -29.51 -5.69 20.56
CA VAL A 103 -30.33 -5.83 19.35
C VAL A 103 -30.09 -7.19 18.65
N ILE A 104 -28.84 -7.63 18.57
CA ILE A 104 -28.49 -8.96 18.04
C ILE A 104 -28.86 -10.06 19.03
N ARG A 105 -28.69 -9.82 20.35
CA ARG A 105 -29.02 -10.79 21.41
C ARG A 105 -30.52 -10.97 21.67
N ARG A 106 -31.38 -10.04 21.21
CA ARG A 106 -32.85 -10.12 21.38
C ARG A 106 -33.46 -11.32 20.67
N ARG A 107 -32.93 -11.71 19.51
CA ARG A 107 -33.32 -12.94 18.80
C ARG A 107 -32.28 -14.02 19.08
N ARG A 108 -32.71 -15.25 19.39
CA ARG A 108 -31.82 -16.41 19.65
C ARG A 108 -31.23 -16.96 18.34
N ASN A 109 -30.48 -16.13 17.62
CA ASN A 109 -29.78 -16.47 16.39
C ASN A 109 -28.30 -16.71 16.72
N TYR A 110 -27.97 -17.92 17.18
CA TYR A 110 -26.64 -18.24 17.67
C TYR A 110 -25.55 -18.11 16.59
N ASP A 111 -25.85 -18.38 15.32
CA ASP A 111 -24.93 -18.14 14.20
C ASP A 111 -24.44 -16.69 14.16
N HIS A 112 -25.34 -15.72 14.34
CA HIS A 112 -24.99 -14.29 14.29
C HIS A 112 -24.19 -13.86 15.52
N TRP A 113 -24.48 -14.46 16.68
CA TRP A 113 -23.74 -14.21 17.91
C TRP A 113 -22.31 -14.74 17.78
N ILE A 114 -22.15 -15.94 17.22
CA ILE A 114 -20.86 -16.58 17.00
C ILE A 114 -20.05 -15.77 15.98
N LEU A 115 -20.64 -15.38 14.84
CA LEU A 115 -19.98 -14.57 13.82
C LEU A 115 -19.53 -13.19 14.35
N TRP A 116 -20.37 -12.50 15.11
CA TRP A 116 -19.99 -11.25 15.78
C TRP A 116 -18.79 -11.45 16.71
N MET A 117 -18.84 -12.49 17.53
CA MET A 117 -17.78 -12.79 18.48
C MET A 117 -16.45 -13.06 17.78
N VAL A 118 -16.43 -13.92 16.75
CA VAL A 118 -15.17 -14.24 16.06
C VAL A 118 -14.66 -13.09 15.19
N TYR A 119 -15.55 -12.21 14.68
CA TYR A 119 -15.16 -11.03 13.91
C TYR A 119 -14.51 -9.96 14.80
N ASN A 120 -15.21 -9.51 15.84
CA ASN A 120 -14.79 -8.35 16.65
C ASN A 120 -13.70 -8.66 17.67
N ASN A 121 -13.35 -9.93 17.85
CA ASN A 121 -12.31 -10.35 18.78
C ASN A 121 -11.11 -10.98 18.08
N ASN A 122 -11.05 -11.07 16.75
CA ASN A 122 -10.01 -11.76 15.96
C ASN A 122 -9.99 -13.30 16.09
N HIS A 123 -10.30 -13.85 17.27
CA HIS A 123 -10.48 -15.29 17.50
C HIS A 123 -11.27 -15.54 18.80
N CYS A 124 -11.96 -16.66 18.96
CA CYS A 124 -12.65 -17.01 20.22
C CYS A 124 -12.37 -18.44 20.66
N LYS A 125 -12.28 -18.67 21.97
CA LYS A 125 -12.23 -20.01 22.56
C LYS A 125 -13.65 -20.52 22.75
N TRP A 126 -13.79 -21.84 22.89
CA TRP A 126 -15.10 -22.44 23.17
C TRP A 126 -15.78 -21.87 24.43
N ALA A 127 -15.00 -21.59 25.48
CA ALA A 127 -15.49 -21.02 26.73
C ALA A 127 -16.09 -19.61 26.57
N ASP A 128 -15.60 -18.83 25.59
CA ASP A 128 -16.00 -17.43 25.37
C ASP A 128 -17.47 -17.29 24.96
N PHE A 129 -18.07 -18.36 24.42
CA PHE A 129 -19.49 -18.40 24.03
C PHE A 129 -20.43 -18.88 25.14
N LEU A 130 -19.87 -19.55 26.16
CA LEU A 130 -20.61 -20.14 27.26
C LEU A 130 -20.76 -19.17 28.44
N ALA A 131 -19.87 -18.19 28.52
CA ALA A 131 -19.86 -17.17 29.56
C ALA A 131 -20.95 -16.10 29.34
N GLU A 132 -21.33 -15.41 30.42
CA GLU A 132 -22.16 -14.21 30.30
C GLU A 132 -21.41 -13.12 29.52
N PRO A 133 -22.10 -12.35 28.66
CA PRO A 133 -23.56 -12.22 28.51
C PRO A 133 -24.22 -13.09 27.43
N LEU A 134 -23.52 -14.07 26.85
CA LEU A 134 -24.00 -14.91 25.74
C LEU A 134 -24.70 -16.19 26.22
N SER A 135 -24.08 -16.91 27.16
CA SER A 135 -24.62 -18.12 27.77
C SER A 135 -25.25 -19.11 26.78
N ILE A 136 -24.57 -19.38 25.64
CA ILE A 136 -25.03 -20.34 24.65
C ILE A 136 -24.87 -21.75 25.24
N ASN A 137 -25.91 -22.59 25.17
CA ASN A 137 -25.78 -23.98 25.64
C ASN A 137 -24.86 -24.81 24.72
N GLN A 138 -24.21 -25.83 25.27
CA GLN A 138 -23.21 -26.66 24.58
C GLN A 138 -23.75 -27.28 23.27
N SER A 139 -24.98 -27.80 23.28
CA SER A 139 -25.59 -28.47 22.13
C SER A 139 -25.88 -27.51 20.98
N SER A 140 -26.44 -26.33 21.30
CA SER A 140 -26.68 -25.26 20.33
C SER A 140 -25.37 -24.71 19.78
N LEU A 141 -24.38 -24.47 20.64
CA LEU A 141 -23.07 -23.96 20.22
C LEU A 141 -22.39 -24.92 19.23
N SER A 142 -22.38 -26.23 19.53
CA SER A 142 -21.80 -27.24 18.64
C SER A 142 -22.51 -27.31 17.29
N LYS A 143 -23.85 -27.27 17.28
CA LYS A 143 -24.63 -27.32 16.05
C LYS A 143 -24.33 -26.12 15.14
N ASN A 144 -24.36 -24.91 15.71
CA ASN A 144 -24.17 -23.67 14.95
C ASN A 144 -22.71 -23.52 14.48
N ILE A 145 -21.72 -23.87 15.31
CA ILE A 145 -20.31 -23.88 14.89
C ILE A 145 -20.07 -24.85 13.73
N ASN A 146 -20.68 -26.04 13.74
CA ASN A 146 -20.53 -27.00 12.63
C ASN A 146 -21.13 -26.45 11.33
N ILE A 147 -22.33 -25.87 11.39
CA ILE A 147 -22.97 -25.23 10.23
C ILE A 147 -22.10 -24.09 9.68
N LEU A 148 -21.56 -23.24 10.55
CA LEU A 148 -20.69 -22.13 10.15
C LEU A 148 -19.36 -22.62 9.54
N LYS A 149 -18.83 -23.75 10.02
CA LYS A 149 -17.64 -24.39 9.43
C LYS A 149 -17.93 -25.04 8.08
N GLU A 150 -19.06 -25.73 7.93
CA GLU A 150 -19.49 -26.33 6.67
C GLU A 150 -19.70 -25.28 5.58
N LYS A 151 -20.24 -24.12 5.94
CA LYS A 151 -20.34 -22.94 5.06
C LYS A 151 -19.02 -22.19 4.87
N ASN A 152 -17.93 -22.72 5.41
CA ASN A 152 -16.60 -22.11 5.40
C ASN A 152 -16.58 -20.67 5.96
N LEU A 153 -17.49 -20.29 6.86
CA LEU A 153 -17.58 -18.93 7.45
C LEU A 153 -16.67 -18.77 8.66
N ILE A 154 -16.37 -19.87 9.35
CA ILE A 154 -15.40 -19.91 10.45
C ILE A 154 -14.49 -21.13 10.30
N ILE A 155 -13.24 -21.00 10.76
CA ILE A 155 -12.29 -22.10 10.86
C ILE A 155 -11.92 -22.33 12.32
N LYS A 156 -11.50 -23.56 12.64
CA LYS A 156 -10.98 -23.92 13.94
C LYS A 156 -9.50 -24.24 13.80
N ASP A 157 -8.66 -23.42 14.41
CA ASP A 157 -7.21 -23.60 14.45
C ASP A 157 -6.75 -23.57 15.91
N ASN A 158 -5.88 -24.50 16.33
CA ASN A 158 -5.29 -24.52 17.67
C ASN A 158 -6.27 -24.28 18.86
N LYS A 159 -7.45 -24.92 18.81
CA LYS A 159 -8.55 -24.80 19.80
C LYS A 159 -9.22 -23.42 19.89
N VAL A 160 -8.96 -22.52 18.94
CA VAL A 160 -9.65 -21.24 18.78
C VAL A 160 -10.43 -21.22 17.46
N TYR A 161 -11.50 -20.44 17.43
CA TYR A 161 -12.36 -20.22 16.26
C TYR A 161 -12.03 -18.86 15.67
N ARG A 162 -11.82 -18.80 14.36
CA ARG A 162 -11.50 -17.59 13.60
C ARG A 162 -12.48 -17.43 12.47
N ILE A 163 -12.77 -16.18 12.12
CA ILE A 163 -13.60 -15.87 10.96
C ILE A 163 -12.78 -16.01 9.68
N THR A 164 -13.39 -16.55 8.62
CA THR A 164 -12.78 -16.63 7.28
C THR A 164 -13.16 -15.40 6.45
N ARG A 165 -12.58 -15.27 5.25
CA ARG A 165 -12.94 -14.20 4.30
C ARG A 165 -14.43 -14.21 3.93
N SER A 166 -14.99 -15.38 3.64
CA SER A 166 -16.44 -15.54 3.39
C SER A 166 -17.28 -15.25 4.64
N GLY A 167 -16.78 -15.61 5.83
CA GLY A 167 -17.37 -15.24 7.11
C GLY A 167 -17.49 -13.73 7.31
N LYS A 168 -16.46 -12.96 6.93
CA LYS A 168 -16.47 -11.49 6.99
C LYS A 168 -17.56 -10.90 6.08
N VAL A 169 -17.69 -11.41 4.86
CA VAL A 169 -18.74 -10.99 3.91
C VAL A 169 -20.14 -11.27 4.45
N GLU A 170 -20.36 -12.48 4.99
CA GLU A 170 -21.65 -12.85 5.58
C GLU A 170 -21.95 -12.04 6.84
N TYR A 171 -20.94 -11.77 7.67
CA TYR A 171 -21.06 -10.88 8.81
C TYR A 171 -21.52 -9.48 8.38
N SER A 172 -20.90 -8.88 7.36
CA SER A 172 -21.34 -7.59 6.81
C SER A 172 -22.78 -7.62 6.27
N ARG A 173 -23.21 -8.73 5.66
CA ARG A 173 -24.60 -8.92 5.21
C ARG A 173 -25.57 -9.02 6.40
N ILE A 174 -25.21 -9.75 7.44
CA ILE A 174 -26.00 -9.88 8.68
C ILE A 174 -26.21 -8.51 9.33
N LEU A 175 -25.17 -7.68 9.40
CA LEU A 175 -25.25 -6.33 9.98
C LEU A 175 -26.26 -5.44 9.25
N LYS A 176 -26.33 -5.52 7.91
CA LYS A 176 -27.34 -4.81 7.11
C LYS A 176 -28.78 -5.21 7.46
N GLY A 177 -29.00 -6.44 7.93
CA GLY A 177 -30.32 -6.95 8.30
C GLY A 177 -30.80 -6.56 9.71
N TYR A 178 -29.93 -6.05 10.58
CA TYR A 178 -30.28 -5.71 11.96
C TYR A 178 -30.59 -4.24 12.22
N ASN A 179 -30.44 -3.35 11.22
CA ASN A 179 -30.48 -1.90 11.43
C ASN A 179 -29.65 -1.50 12.67
N LEU A 180 -28.44 -2.04 12.80
CA LEU A 180 -27.47 -1.56 13.81
C LEU A 180 -26.89 -0.24 13.32
N ASP A 181 -27.71 0.79 13.49
CA ASP A 181 -27.50 2.19 13.10
C ASP A 181 -26.31 2.78 13.86
N ARG A 182 -25.43 3.46 13.13
CA ARG A 182 -24.55 4.59 13.49
C ARG A 182 -24.26 4.87 14.99
N GLN A 183 -25.28 4.98 15.84
CA GLN A 183 -25.19 5.33 17.25
C GLN A 183 -24.26 4.43 18.07
N SER A 184 -24.26 3.11 17.88
CA SER A 184 -23.35 2.25 18.67
C SER A 184 -21.88 2.39 18.27
N ILE A 185 -21.61 2.66 16.98
CA ILE A 185 -20.26 2.99 16.48
C ILE A 185 -19.86 4.36 17.02
N LEU A 186 -20.77 5.34 16.99
CA LEU A 186 -20.56 6.66 17.60
C LEU A 186 -20.31 6.57 19.11
N ASP A 187 -20.97 5.68 19.85
CA ASP A 187 -20.80 5.54 21.29
C ASP A 187 -19.43 4.93 21.65
N GLU A 188 -18.89 4.03 20.82
CA GLU A 188 -17.55 3.45 21.00
C GLU A 188 -16.46 4.45 20.59
N GLU A 189 -16.62 5.12 19.44
CA GLU A 189 -15.73 6.20 19.01
C GLU A 189 -15.76 7.38 19.99
N SER A 190 -16.91 7.74 20.58
CA SER A 190 -16.98 8.81 21.58
C SER A 190 -16.15 8.49 22.81
N LYS A 191 -16.13 7.22 23.26
CA LYS A 191 -15.29 6.79 24.38
C LYS A 191 -13.81 6.84 24.03
N ARG A 192 -13.44 6.40 22.82
CA ARG A 192 -12.05 6.50 22.33
C ARG A 192 -11.60 7.95 22.30
N ILE A 193 -12.43 8.84 21.73
CA ILE A 193 -12.17 10.29 21.68
C ILE A 193 -11.99 10.83 23.10
N GLU A 194 -12.88 10.49 24.04
CA GLU A 194 -12.79 10.95 25.43
C GLU A 194 -11.47 10.50 26.11
N GLU A 195 -11.05 9.25 25.89
CA GLU A 195 -9.78 8.73 26.41
C GLU A 195 -8.56 9.44 25.80
N VAL A 196 -8.56 9.63 24.49
CA VAL A 196 -7.51 10.36 23.77
C VAL A 196 -7.43 11.81 24.27
N THR A 197 -8.56 12.51 24.33
CA THR A 197 -8.63 13.89 24.82
C THR A 197 -8.07 14.02 26.24
N LYS A 198 -8.37 13.08 27.14
CA LYS A 198 -7.80 13.07 28.50
C LYS A 198 -6.27 12.89 28.50
N LYS A 199 -5.73 12.04 27.62
CA LYS A 199 -4.27 11.88 27.47
C LYS A 199 -3.65 13.17 26.92
N THR A 200 -4.23 13.73 25.87
CA THR A 200 -3.76 14.96 25.22
C THR A 200 -3.77 16.17 26.15
N ILE A 201 -4.81 16.35 26.97
CA ILE A 201 -4.85 17.45 27.97
C ILE A 201 -3.66 17.35 28.93
N LYS A 202 -3.38 16.14 29.45
CA LYS A 202 -2.21 15.92 30.33
C LYS A 202 -0.89 16.22 29.61
N PHE A 203 -0.78 15.88 28.34
CA PHE A 203 0.39 16.18 27.52
C PHE A 203 0.56 17.71 27.34
N PHE A 204 -0.51 18.43 27.03
CA PHE A 204 -0.48 19.89 26.92
C PHE A 204 -0.12 20.58 28.22
N GLU A 205 -0.65 20.12 29.35
CA GLU A 205 -0.30 20.63 30.69
C GLU A 205 1.19 20.37 31.00
N LYS A 206 1.68 19.15 30.73
CA LYS A 206 3.08 18.75 30.97
C LYS A 206 4.06 19.63 30.19
N TYR A 207 3.73 19.96 28.94
CA TYR A 207 4.61 20.70 28.03
C TYR A 207 4.22 22.18 27.85
N ASN A 208 3.26 22.66 28.63
CA ASN A 208 2.77 24.03 28.62
C ASN A 208 2.38 24.53 27.22
N ILE A 209 1.66 23.69 26.45
CA ILE A 209 1.18 24.02 25.10
C ILE A 209 -0.11 24.83 25.25
N LYS A 210 -0.07 26.12 24.88
CA LYS A 210 -1.20 27.06 25.06
C LYS A 210 -1.83 27.58 23.77
N ASN A 211 -1.15 27.45 22.64
CA ASN A 211 -1.67 27.94 21.36
C ASN A 211 -2.85 27.05 20.93
N GLU A 212 -4.05 27.64 20.85
CA GLU A 212 -5.30 26.93 20.57
C GLU A 212 -5.29 26.27 19.19
N ASP A 213 -4.70 26.92 18.18
CA ASP A 213 -4.61 26.35 16.82
C ASP A 213 -3.68 25.13 16.78
N THR A 214 -2.53 25.20 17.46
CA THR A 214 -1.61 24.06 17.61
C THR A 214 -2.28 22.91 18.36
N GLN A 215 -3.03 23.21 19.43
CA GLN A 215 -3.79 22.20 20.17
C GLN A 215 -4.84 21.52 19.30
N PHE A 216 -5.57 22.30 18.50
CA PHE A 216 -6.60 21.80 17.58
C PHE A 216 -6.00 20.89 16.52
N ARG A 217 -4.93 21.33 15.83
CA ARG A 217 -4.22 20.52 14.82
C ARG A 217 -3.65 19.25 15.43
N PHE A 218 -3.04 19.35 16.61
CA PHE A 218 -2.52 18.20 17.34
C PHE A 218 -3.61 17.18 17.65
N LEU A 219 -4.76 17.62 18.18
CA LEU A 219 -5.89 16.74 18.47
C LEU A 219 -6.44 16.08 17.19
N ALA A 220 -6.56 16.83 16.10
CA ALA A 220 -6.97 16.28 14.81
C ALA A 220 -6.00 15.17 14.34
N ASN A 221 -4.69 15.37 14.53
CA ASN A 221 -3.66 14.41 14.18
C ASN A 221 -3.72 13.15 15.04
N VAL A 222 -3.77 13.28 16.36
CA VAL A 222 -3.82 12.11 17.28
C VAL A 222 -5.08 11.26 17.06
N LEU A 223 -6.21 11.87 16.71
CA LEU A 223 -7.44 11.13 16.44
C LEU A 223 -7.39 10.31 15.15
N LYS A 224 -6.61 10.77 14.17
CA LYS A 224 -6.43 10.19 12.84
C LYS A 224 -5.26 9.19 12.77
N LEU A 225 -4.20 9.40 13.56
CA LEU A 225 -2.92 8.69 13.48
C LEU A 225 -2.75 7.79 14.70
N ASP A 226 -3.02 6.50 14.53
CA ASP A 226 -2.95 5.51 15.61
C ASP A 226 -1.52 5.08 15.92
N TYR A 227 -1.07 5.33 17.16
CA TYR A 227 0.25 4.94 17.66
C TYR A 227 0.57 3.45 17.47
N SER A 228 -0.44 2.56 17.49
CA SER A 228 -0.23 1.11 17.30
C SER A 228 0.44 0.76 15.97
N ARG A 229 0.34 1.61 14.95
CA ARG A 229 1.02 1.42 13.66
C ARG A 229 2.53 1.64 13.72
N VAL A 230 2.98 2.47 14.65
CA VAL A 230 4.40 2.81 14.82
C VAL A 230 5.03 2.20 16.07
N GLU A 231 4.26 1.48 16.90
CA GLU A 231 4.73 0.91 18.18
C GLU A 231 5.95 -0.02 18.02
N SER A 232 6.05 -0.73 16.89
CA SER A 232 7.17 -1.63 16.57
C SER A 232 8.50 -0.87 16.40
N MET A 233 8.44 0.34 15.86
CA MET A 233 9.60 1.20 15.57
C MET A 233 9.83 2.19 16.72
N LEU A 234 8.75 2.82 17.17
CA LEU A 234 8.71 3.88 18.17
C LEU A 234 8.08 3.35 19.46
N LYS A 235 8.90 2.79 20.35
CA LYS A 235 8.44 2.17 21.61
C LYS A 235 7.83 3.13 22.65
N ASN A 236 7.88 4.44 22.41
CA ASN A 236 7.43 5.46 23.35
C ASN A 236 6.32 6.32 22.73
N GLU A 237 5.10 6.14 23.20
CA GLU A 237 3.90 6.90 22.81
C GLU A 237 4.10 8.42 23.00
N GLU A 238 4.81 8.84 24.05
CA GLU A 238 5.07 10.27 24.29
C GLU A 238 6.03 10.88 23.25
N ASP A 239 6.96 10.10 22.69
CA ASP A 239 7.81 10.62 21.61
C ASP A 239 7.02 10.75 20.30
N PHE A 240 6.05 9.86 20.08
CA PHE A 240 5.10 9.98 18.96
C PHE A 240 4.27 11.26 19.07
N ASP A 241 3.73 11.54 20.25
CA ASP A 241 3.03 12.79 20.54
C ASP A 241 3.94 14.01 20.29
N LYS A 242 5.22 13.98 20.70
CA LYS A 242 6.14 15.09 20.38
C LYS A 242 6.34 15.30 18.88
N ILE A 243 6.44 14.22 18.09
CA ILE A 243 6.57 14.31 16.64
C ILE A 243 5.31 14.93 16.03
N LEU A 244 4.12 14.48 16.44
CA LEU A 244 2.86 15.08 16.00
C LEU A 244 2.74 16.54 16.43
N LEU A 245 3.27 16.91 17.59
CA LEU A 245 3.31 18.30 18.04
C LEU A 245 4.23 19.15 17.14
N PHE A 246 5.37 18.64 16.69
CA PHE A 246 6.26 19.34 15.75
C PHE A 246 5.52 19.65 14.44
N ILE A 247 4.93 18.63 13.82
CA ILE A 247 4.14 18.77 12.58
C ILE A 247 2.99 19.77 12.78
N SER A 248 2.29 19.69 13.92
CA SER A 248 1.17 20.60 14.23
C SER A 248 1.59 22.04 14.53
N THR A 249 2.85 22.25 14.93
CA THR A 249 3.40 23.57 15.24
C THR A 249 3.90 24.25 13.96
N ASN A 250 4.61 23.52 13.09
CA ASN A 250 5.13 24.01 11.82
C ASN A 250 4.11 23.85 10.69
N HIS A 251 2.92 24.39 10.90
CA HIS A 251 1.84 24.44 9.91
C HIS A 251 1.87 25.81 9.19
N PRO A 252 1.55 25.90 7.88
CA PRO A 252 1.58 27.16 7.14
C PRO A 252 0.82 28.33 7.80
N ASP A 253 -0.38 28.09 8.35
CA ASP A 253 -1.18 29.09 9.09
C ASP A 253 -0.48 29.72 10.31
N GLN A 254 0.66 29.18 10.75
CA GLN A 254 1.43 29.77 11.85
C GLN A 254 2.51 30.73 11.38
N TYR A 255 2.79 30.83 10.08
CA TYR A 255 3.79 31.74 9.54
C TYR A 255 3.53 33.18 10.02
N PRO A 256 4.57 33.93 10.45
CA PRO A 256 6.01 33.62 10.40
C PRO A 256 6.56 32.82 11.59
N SER A 257 5.69 32.30 12.47
CA SER A 257 6.12 31.50 13.62
C SER A 257 6.58 30.11 13.16
N TYR A 258 7.85 29.81 13.42
CA TYR A 258 8.46 28.51 13.10
C TYR A 258 9.37 28.04 14.23
N ILE A 259 9.43 26.73 14.47
CA ILE A 259 10.41 26.12 15.37
C ILE A 259 11.27 25.11 14.61
N SER A 260 12.58 25.34 14.54
CA SER A 260 13.50 24.41 13.90
C SER A 260 13.57 23.08 14.65
N GLN A 261 13.96 22.01 13.96
CA GLN A 261 14.15 20.69 14.54
C GLN A 261 15.11 20.72 15.73
N GLU A 262 16.24 21.43 15.62
CA GLU A 262 17.19 21.64 16.72
C GLU A 262 16.54 22.28 17.95
N LYS A 263 15.82 23.40 17.76
CA LYS A 263 15.16 24.12 18.86
C LYS A 263 14.06 23.29 19.50
N PHE A 264 13.29 22.55 18.70
CA PHE A 264 12.23 21.67 19.17
C PHE A 264 12.81 20.50 19.97
N SER A 265 13.85 19.85 19.44
CA SER A 265 14.56 18.74 20.05
C SER A 265 15.09 19.11 21.44
N ASN A 266 15.72 20.28 21.55
CA ASN A 266 16.20 20.82 22.82
C ASN A 266 15.06 21.14 23.80
N LYS A 267 13.97 21.74 23.32
CA LYS A 267 12.83 22.15 24.16
C LYS A 267 12.04 20.96 24.71
N TYR A 268 11.82 19.92 23.91
CA TYR A 268 10.96 18.77 24.25
C TYR A 268 11.74 17.49 24.57
N GLN A 269 13.07 17.56 24.59
CA GLN A 269 13.97 16.46 24.92
C GLN A 269 13.71 15.21 24.07
N ILE A 270 13.65 15.40 22.76
CA ILE A 270 13.64 14.34 21.76
C ILE A 270 14.93 14.44 20.93
N LYS A 271 15.52 13.30 20.54
CA LYS A 271 16.73 13.32 19.69
C LYS A 271 16.36 13.84 18.30
N GLU A 272 17.15 14.76 17.77
CA GLU A 272 16.94 15.36 16.45
C GLU A 272 16.87 14.31 15.34
N SER A 273 17.84 13.39 15.27
CA SER A 273 17.82 12.28 14.30
C SER A 273 16.61 11.35 14.43
N LYS A 274 16.00 11.29 15.62
CA LYS A 274 14.76 10.54 15.83
C LYS A 274 13.56 11.33 15.35
N LEU A 275 13.53 12.64 15.60
CA LEU A 275 12.49 13.54 15.14
C LEU A 275 12.44 13.56 13.61
N GLU A 276 13.59 13.77 12.95
CA GLU A 276 13.75 13.78 11.49
C GLU A 276 13.26 12.47 10.87
N TYR A 277 13.83 11.34 11.30
CA TYR A 277 13.45 10.01 10.80
C TYR A 277 11.94 9.77 10.84
N TYR A 278 11.28 10.04 11.97
CA TYR A 278 9.84 9.78 12.07
C TYR A 278 8.97 10.79 11.35
N ILE A 279 9.44 12.03 11.14
CA ILE A 279 8.73 12.98 10.29
C ILE A 279 8.72 12.44 8.87
N ASP A 280 9.86 12.01 8.34
CA ASP A 280 9.95 11.46 6.99
C ASP A 280 9.11 10.19 6.85
N GLU A 281 9.11 9.31 7.86
CA GLU A 281 8.26 8.13 7.88
C GLU A 281 6.74 8.47 7.85
N ILE A 282 6.32 9.51 8.57
CA ILE A 282 4.92 9.96 8.62
C ILE A 282 4.51 10.71 7.35
N VAL A 283 5.40 11.54 6.81
CA VAL A 283 5.09 12.50 5.74
C VAL A 283 5.40 11.94 4.35
N GLU A 284 6.51 11.22 4.20
CA GLU A 284 7.05 10.76 2.92
C GLU A 284 6.76 9.26 2.69
N ASN A 285 7.01 8.38 3.69
CA ASN A 285 6.86 6.92 3.54
C ASN A 285 5.43 6.38 3.74
N ASN A 286 4.43 7.26 3.89
CA ASN A 286 3.00 6.93 3.97
C ASN A 286 2.64 5.79 4.96
N ILE A 287 3.27 5.73 6.14
CA ILE A 287 2.91 4.76 7.21
C ILE A 287 1.40 4.82 7.56
N PHE A 288 0.83 6.02 7.43
CA PHE A 288 -0.59 6.28 7.66
C PHE A 288 -1.32 6.44 6.32
N PRO A 289 -2.60 6.07 6.24
CA PRO A 289 -3.40 6.14 5.00
C PRO A 289 -3.83 7.58 4.67
N ILE A 290 -3.14 8.58 5.22
CA ILE A 290 -3.42 10.01 5.08
C ILE A 290 -2.18 10.63 4.47
N LYS A 291 -2.34 11.30 3.32
CA LYS A 291 -1.24 11.99 2.67
C LYS A 291 -0.94 13.30 3.41
N PHE A 292 0.35 13.54 3.66
CA PHE A 292 0.87 14.84 4.07
C PHE A 292 1.55 15.53 2.89
N PHE A 293 1.51 16.86 2.95
CA PHE A 293 2.21 17.76 2.05
C PHE A 293 3.28 18.50 2.84
N LYS A 294 4.45 18.65 2.23
CA LYS A 294 5.61 19.35 2.77
C LYS A 294 6.11 20.34 1.73
N PHE A 295 6.46 21.54 2.16
CA PHE A 295 7.26 22.47 1.36
C PHE A 295 8.25 23.20 2.26
N SER A 296 9.35 23.63 1.67
CA SER A 296 10.49 24.18 2.40
C SER A 296 10.76 25.63 2.00
N MET A 297 11.04 26.49 2.97
CA MET A 297 11.48 27.87 2.77
C MET A 297 12.94 28.01 3.20
N PRO A 298 13.85 28.54 2.35
CA PRO A 298 15.24 28.74 2.73
C PRO A 298 15.42 29.73 3.90
N PRO A 299 16.35 29.50 4.85
CA PRO A 299 17.23 28.34 4.98
C PRO A 299 16.63 27.30 5.95
N ASP A 300 15.99 26.27 5.41
CA ASP A 300 15.54 25.06 6.12
C ASP A 300 14.32 25.21 7.06
N MET A 301 13.30 25.97 6.64
CA MET A 301 11.98 25.99 7.28
C MET A 301 11.00 25.06 6.56
N ASP A 302 10.67 23.93 7.17
CA ASP A 302 9.69 22.99 6.61
C ASP A 302 8.30 23.21 7.19
N PHE A 303 7.31 23.33 6.31
CA PHE A 303 5.91 23.42 6.68
C PHE A 303 5.14 22.18 6.26
N TYR A 304 4.22 21.73 7.13
CA TYR A 304 3.49 20.48 6.97
C TYR A 304 1.99 20.69 7.08
N PHE A 305 1.24 20.05 6.20
CA PHE A 305 -0.22 20.10 6.18
C PHE A 305 -0.79 18.79 5.59
N GLN A 306 -2.04 18.46 5.90
CA GLN A 306 -2.68 17.18 5.56
C GLN A 306 -3.69 17.29 4.43
N GLU A 307 -3.84 16.18 3.72
CA GLU A 307 -4.96 15.97 2.83
C GLU A 307 -6.32 16.05 3.55
N ASN A 308 -7.29 16.71 2.90
CA ASN A 308 -8.66 16.89 3.37
C ASN A 308 -8.80 17.72 4.65
N GLU A 309 -7.78 18.51 5.01
CA GLU A 309 -7.97 19.58 5.98
C GLU A 309 -8.36 20.89 5.32
N ARG A 310 -8.76 21.89 6.12
CA ARG A 310 -9.28 23.17 5.61
C ARG A 310 -8.33 23.83 4.61
N LEU A 311 -7.03 23.88 4.94
CA LEU A 311 -6.01 24.50 4.10
C LEU A 311 -5.96 23.82 2.72
N GLU A 312 -5.79 22.50 2.70
CA GLU A 312 -5.70 21.72 1.47
C GLU A 312 -7.01 21.72 0.67
N ILE A 313 -8.18 21.72 1.32
CA ILE A 313 -9.48 21.81 0.63
C ILE A 313 -9.60 23.12 -0.15
N ILE A 314 -9.19 24.25 0.44
CA ILE A 314 -9.25 25.55 -0.22
C ILE A 314 -8.21 25.63 -1.32
N LEU A 315 -6.97 25.18 -1.05
CA LEU A 315 -5.91 25.09 -2.06
C LEU A 315 -6.35 24.26 -3.26
N ARG A 316 -6.94 23.08 -3.02
CA ARG A 316 -7.48 22.21 -4.06
C ARG A 316 -8.54 22.93 -4.89
N ALA A 317 -9.51 23.57 -4.24
CA ALA A 317 -10.61 24.25 -4.94
C ALA A 317 -10.11 25.38 -5.86
N ILE A 318 -9.16 26.19 -5.38
CA ILE A 318 -8.54 27.25 -6.18
C ILE A 318 -7.77 26.62 -7.37
N THR A 319 -6.94 25.63 -7.08
CA THR A 319 -6.13 24.95 -8.10
C THR A 319 -7.01 24.30 -9.17
N GLU A 320 -8.06 23.59 -8.76
CA GLU A 320 -9.03 22.95 -9.66
C GLU A 320 -9.77 23.96 -10.55
N ASP A 321 -10.20 25.11 -10.01
CA ASP A 321 -10.86 26.13 -10.82
C ASP A 321 -9.95 26.66 -11.94
N HIS A 322 -8.70 27.01 -11.59
CA HIS A 322 -7.73 27.53 -12.54
C HIS A 322 -7.33 26.50 -13.60
N ILE A 323 -7.07 25.26 -13.21
CA ILE A 323 -6.72 24.16 -14.14
C ILE A 323 -7.90 23.80 -15.04
N THR A 324 -9.10 23.76 -14.49
CA THR A 324 -10.34 23.54 -15.24
C THR A 324 -10.52 24.64 -16.29
N ARG A 325 -10.38 25.91 -15.89
CA ARG A 325 -10.49 27.06 -16.79
C ARG A 325 -9.44 27.03 -17.90
N LEU A 326 -8.17 26.73 -17.57
CA LEU A 326 -7.10 26.55 -18.56
C LEU A 326 -7.49 25.49 -19.60
N THR A 327 -7.93 24.33 -19.13
CA THR A 327 -8.26 23.19 -19.99
C THR A 327 -9.47 23.48 -20.88
N TYR A 328 -10.53 24.08 -20.34
CA TYR A 328 -11.69 24.49 -21.12
C TYR A 328 -11.33 25.53 -22.18
N LEU A 329 -10.53 26.54 -21.84
CA LEU A 329 -10.15 27.59 -22.76
C LEU A 329 -9.24 27.08 -23.89
N ASN A 330 -8.33 26.15 -23.58
CA ASN A 330 -7.46 25.53 -24.58
C ASN A 330 -8.23 24.54 -25.48
N LYS A 331 -9.13 23.71 -24.92
CA LYS A 331 -9.89 22.70 -25.68
C LYS A 331 -11.05 23.28 -26.50
N LEU A 332 -11.85 24.20 -25.94
CA LEU A 332 -13.05 24.72 -26.61
C LEU A 332 -12.78 25.93 -27.51
N PHE A 333 -11.75 26.71 -27.21
CA PHE A 333 -11.47 27.97 -27.93
C PHE A 333 -10.12 27.97 -28.65
N SER A 334 -9.43 26.81 -28.71
CA SER A 334 -8.13 26.63 -29.38
C SER A 334 -7.09 27.69 -28.99
N ARG A 335 -7.16 28.16 -27.74
CA ARG A 335 -6.18 29.10 -27.20
C ARG A 335 -4.91 28.35 -26.83
N THR A 336 -3.77 29.01 -26.96
CA THR A 336 -2.47 28.56 -26.44
C THR A 336 -2.22 29.28 -25.12
N LEU A 337 -3.09 29.08 -24.11
CA LEU A 337 -2.81 29.65 -22.79
C LEU A 337 -1.63 28.90 -22.17
N ASP A 338 -0.66 29.69 -21.72
CA ASP A 338 0.58 29.20 -21.13
C ASP A 338 0.36 28.74 -19.67
N ILE A 339 0.93 27.59 -19.33
CA ILE A 339 0.86 26.99 -18.00
C ILE A 339 1.59 27.85 -16.95
N SER A 340 2.65 28.59 -17.32
CA SER A 340 3.32 29.48 -16.35
C SER A 340 2.40 30.61 -15.94
N SER A 341 1.67 31.20 -16.90
CA SER A 341 0.65 32.19 -16.57
C SER A 341 -0.46 31.63 -15.67
N THR A 342 -0.80 30.34 -15.80
CA THR A 342 -1.80 29.70 -14.91
C THR A 342 -1.24 29.44 -13.52
N LEU A 343 0.01 28.99 -13.42
CA LEU A 343 0.72 28.85 -12.13
C LEU A 343 0.85 30.18 -11.41
N ASP A 344 1.23 31.26 -12.11
CA ASP A 344 1.30 32.60 -11.52
C ASP A 344 -0.06 33.09 -11.05
N LEU A 345 -1.14 32.81 -11.80
CA LEU A 345 -2.50 33.12 -11.39
C LEU A 345 -2.95 32.32 -10.16
N ILE A 346 -2.57 31.04 -10.05
CA ILE A 346 -2.82 30.22 -8.85
C ILE A 346 -2.03 30.80 -7.67
N LEU A 347 -0.73 31.10 -7.86
CA LEU A 347 0.12 31.71 -6.84
C LEU A 347 -0.45 33.02 -6.34
N ASP A 348 -0.89 33.90 -7.24
CA ASP A 348 -1.52 35.17 -6.89
C ASP A 348 -2.78 34.96 -6.03
N ASP A 349 -3.64 34.01 -6.39
CA ASP A 349 -4.89 33.79 -5.66
C ASP A 349 -4.65 33.13 -4.30
N ILE A 350 -3.76 32.13 -4.22
CA ILE A 350 -3.45 31.47 -2.95
C ILE A 350 -2.65 32.37 -2.01
N CYS A 351 -1.72 33.21 -2.48
CA CYS A 351 -1.00 34.16 -1.63
C CYS A 351 -1.88 35.35 -1.22
N LYS A 352 -2.94 35.64 -1.97
CA LYS A 352 -3.92 36.66 -1.58
C LYS A 352 -4.91 36.16 -0.52
N THR A 353 -5.24 34.87 -0.54
CA THR A 353 -6.39 34.33 0.21
C THR A 353 -6.04 33.29 1.28
N LEU A 354 -4.91 32.60 1.15
CA LEU A 354 -4.61 31.38 1.90
C LEU A 354 -3.23 31.36 2.57
N PHE A 355 -2.18 31.81 1.87
CA PHE A 355 -0.80 31.84 2.36
C PHE A 355 -0.27 33.27 2.42
N GLU A 356 0.70 33.53 3.28
CA GLU A 356 1.40 34.82 3.31
C GLU A 356 2.32 34.97 2.08
N GLU A 357 2.49 36.20 1.58
CA GLU A 357 3.23 36.49 0.33
C GLU A 357 4.69 36.03 0.40
N ASP A 358 5.30 36.04 1.59
CA ASP A 358 6.68 35.58 1.80
C ASP A 358 6.88 34.10 1.42
N LEU A 359 5.83 33.28 1.42
CA LEU A 359 5.88 31.86 1.08
C LEU A 359 5.81 31.60 -0.43
N ARG A 360 5.64 32.65 -1.25
CA ARG A 360 5.36 32.53 -2.68
C ARG A 360 6.38 31.71 -3.45
N ASP A 361 7.68 31.90 -3.18
CA ASP A 361 8.73 31.17 -3.90
C ASP A 361 8.72 29.68 -3.54
N SER A 362 8.56 29.34 -2.27
CA SER A 362 8.40 27.94 -1.84
C SER A 362 7.13 27.29 -2.42
N LEU A 363 6.04 28.05 -2.50
CA LEU A 363 4.79 27.57 -3.11
C LEU A 363 4.93 27.37 -4.62
N ARG A 364 5.75 28.19 -5.29
CA ARG A 364 6.05 28.03 -6.73
C ARG A 364 6.69 26.69 -7.02
N ASP A 365 7.60 26.22 -6.16
CA ASP A 365 8.25 24.92 -6.29
C ASP A 365 7.32 23.76 -5.89
N PHE A 366 6.44 23.98 -4.91
CA PHE A 366 5.50 22.98 -4.41
C PHE A 366 4.32 22.70 -5.37
N LEU A 367 3.75 23.74 -5.99
CA LEU A 367 2.51 23.66 -6.76
C LEU A 367 2.52 22.63 -7.91
N PRO A 368 3.58 22.52 -8.73
CA PRO A 368 3.62 21.52 -9.81
C PRO A 368 3.43 20.08 -9.30
N ASN A 369 4.13 19.72 -8.21
CA ASN A 369 4.01 18.40 -7.60
C ASN A 369 2.62 18.16 -7.01
N TYR A 370 2.04 19.20 -6.41
CA TYR A 370 0.67 19.15 -5.89
C TYR A 370 -0.38 18.97 -7.00
N ILE A 371 -0.24 19.65 -8.13
CA ILE A 371 -1.12 19.51 -9.30
C ILE A 371 -1.03 18.09 -9.88
N ASN A 372 0.18 17.53 -9.97
CA ASN A 372 0.37 16.13 -10.40
C ASN A 372 -0.30 15.14 -9.45
N TYR A 373 -0.21 15.38 -8.14
CA TYR A 373 -0.93 14.59 -7.15
C TYR A 373 -2.45 14.62 -7.37
N LEU A 374 -3.03 15.81 -7.60
CA LEU A 374 -4.45 15.96 -7.87
C LEU A 374 -4.87 15.24 -9.15
N ALA A 375 -4.09 15.34 -10.22
CA ALA A 375 -4.34 14.65 -11.47
C ALA A 375 -4.44 13.13 -11.28
N TYR A 376 -3.43 12.53 -10.64
CA TYR A 376 -3.42 11.10 -10.31
C TYR A 376 -4.63 10.70 -9.45
N LYS A 377 -4.94 11.49 -8.42
CA LYS A 377 -6.08 11.23 -7.53
C LYS A 377 -7.42 11.28 -8.27
N ILE A 378 -7.57 12.17 -9.25
CA ILE A 378 -8.81 12.32 -10.03
C ILE A 378 -8.94 11.21 -11.08
N GLU A 379 -7.86 10.85 -11.77
CA GLU A 379 -7.83 9.75 -12.75
C GLU A 379 -8.11 8.38 -12.11
N THR A 380 -7.68 8.18 -10.86
CA THR A 380 -7.88 6.91 -10.14
C THR A 380 -9.26 6.75 -9.50
N LYS A 381 -10.12 7.80 -9.50
CA LYS A 381 -11.51 7.69 -9.03
C LYS A 381 -12.33 6.79 -9.97
N ARG A 382 -12.75 5.62 -9.50
CA ARG A 382 -13.56 4.65 -10.27
C ARG A 382 -15.04 5.03 -10.44
N ASP A 383 -15.52 6.05 -9.72
CA ASP A 383 -16.93 6.49 -9.73
C ASP A 383 -17.21 7.62 -10.74
N LEU A 384 -16.82 7.42 -12.01
CA LEU A 384 -17.13 8.33 -13.13
C LEU A 384 -18.57 8.12 -13.65
N ILE A 385 -19.55 8.10 -12.74
CA ILE A 385 -20.93 7.72 -13.02
C ILE A 385 -21.69 8.87 -13.71
N GLU A 386 -21.48 10.11 -13.28
CA GLU A 386 -22.15 11.30 -13.81
C GLU A 386 -21.32 12.04 -14.87
N SER A 387 -21.98 12.76 -15.78
CA SER A 387 -21.32 13.51 -16.88
C SER A 387 -20.30 14.53 -16.37
N TYR A 388 -20.52 15.09 -15.18
CA TYR A 388 -19.58 16.01 -14.53
C TYR A 388 -18.29 15.30 -14.12
N ASN A 389 -18.38 14.13 -13.48
CA ASN A 389 -17.22 13.33 -13.07
C ASN A 389 -16.39 12.88 -14.28
N LYS A 390 -17.06 12.46 -15.37
CA LYS A 390 -16.39 12.09 -16.63
C LYS A 390 -15.63 13.27 -17.22
N LEU A 391 -16.22 14.47 -17.15
CA LEU A 391 -15.60 15.70 -17.62
C LEU A 391 -14.41 16.12 -16.72
N GLU A 392 -14.51 15.94 -15.40
CA GLU A 392 -13.40 16.12 -14.45
C GLU A 392 -12.24 15.18 -14.81
N GLY A 393 -12.49 13.88 -15.04
CA GLY A 393 -11.48 12.93 -15.51
C GLY A 393 -10.81 13.37 -16.83
N ILE A 394 -11.59 13.83 -17.81
CA ILE A 394 -11.08 14.33 -19.10
C ILE A 394 -10.27 15.64 -18.97
N ILE A 395 -10.59 16.48 -17.98
CA ILE A 395 -9.83 17.71 -17.69
C ILE A 395 -8.43 17.34 -17.20
N TRP A 396 -8.34 16.37 -16.29
CA TRP A 396 -7.12 16.05 -15.58
C TRP A 396 -6.20 15.04 -16.30
N GLN A 397 -6.74 14.24 -17.22
CA GLN A 397 -6.04 13.15 -17.95
C GLN A 397 -4.68 13.52 -18.59
N ASN A 398 -4.51 14.78 -19.01
CA ASN A 398 -3.30 15.23 -19.71
C ASN A 398 -2.49 16.25 -18.89
N ILE A 399 -2.93 16.56 -17.67
CA ILE A 399 -2.26 17.55 -16.81
C ILE A 399 -0.87 17.08 -16.38
N PRO A 400 -0.64 15.80 -15.99
CA PRO A 400 0.71 15.34 -15.65
C PRO A 400 1.70 15.51 -16.80
N THR A 401 1.29 15.17 -18.03
CA THR A 401 2.12 15.33 -19.23
C THR A 401 2.43 16.80 -19.55
N ILE A 402 1.48 17.70 -19.31
CA ILE A 402 1.62 19.15 -19.53
C ILE A 402 2.60 19.80 -18.53
N PHE A 403 2.71 19.25 -17.31
CA PHE A 403 3.61 19.76 -16.28
C PHE A 403 4.97 19.06 -16.28
N GLN A 404 5.03 17.79 -16.69
CA GLN A 404 6.29 17.10 -17.01
C GLN A 404 7.02 17.80 -18.17
N SER A 405 6.28 18.33 -19.15
CA SER A 405 6.87 19.13 -20.24
C SER A 405 7.41 20.51 -19.81
N LYS A 406 7.46 20.82 -18.50
CA LYS A 406 8.08 22.05 -17.95
C LYS A 406 9.16 21.82 -16.90
N SER A 407 9.25 20.61 -16.31
CA SER A 407 10.58 20.14 -15.85
C SER A 407 11.57 20.02 -17.02
N ASP A 408 11.04 20.09 -18.25
CA ASP A 408 11.76 20.15 -19.49
C ASP A 408 12.55 21.45 -19.75
N ASP A 409 12.46 22.56 -19.02
CA ASP A 409 13.28 23.75 -19.39
C ASP A 409 14.81 23.45 -19.34
N THR A 410 15.21 22.50 -18.48
CA THR A 410 16.55 21.90 -18.43
C THR A 410 16.77 20.77 -19.43
N LEU A 411 15.72 20.04 -19.82
CA LEU A 411 15.78 18.93 -20.77
C LEU A 411 15.63 19.38 -22.23
N GLU A 412 14.99 20.51 -22.51
CA GLU A 412 14.80 21.17 -23.80
C GLU A 412 16.15 21.72 -24.28
N ASN A 413 16.94 22.29 -23.36
CA ASN A 413 18.34 22.61 -23.61
C ASN A 413 19.19 21.36 -23.93
N GLN A 414 18.96 20.22 -23.25
CA GLN A 414 19.67 18.96 -23.54
C GLN A 414 19.17 18.30 -24.84
N PHE A 415 17.88 18.45 -25.16
CA PHE A 415 17.23 17.99 -26.39
C PHE A 415 17.81 18.74 -27.59
N ASP A 416 17.84 20.06 -27.55
CA ASP A 416 18.38 20.90 -28.61
C ASP A 416 19.87 20.62 -28.87
N GLU A 417 20.67 20.45 -27.81
CA GLU A 417 22.08 20.07 -27.95
C GLU A 417 22.26 18.67 -28.59
N GLN A 418 21.47 17.68 -28.16
CA GLN A 418 21.54 16.32 -28.68
C GLN A 418 21.09 16.25 -30.15
N ILE A 419 19.99 16.91 -30.51
CA ILE A 419 19.51 16.99 -31.89
C ILE A 419 20.51 17.72 -32.78
N GLN A 420 21.05 18.87 -32.35
CA GLN A 420 22.06 19.59 -33.13
C GLN A 420 23.34 18.78 -33.35
N LYS A 421 23.76 17.98 -32.37
CA LYS A 421 24.92 17.11 -32.51
C LYS A 421 24.67 16.02 -33.55
N ILE A 422 23.52 15.36 -33.48
CA ILE A 422 23.16 14.31 -34.44
C ILE A 422 22.95 14.87 -35.83
N ASP A 423 22.36 16.06 -35.97
CA ASP A 423 22.17 16.72 -37.27
C ASP A 423 23.50 17.02 -37.96
N LYS A 424 24.52 17.47 -37.21
CA LYS A 424 25.88 17.62 -37.75
C LYS A 424 26.49 16.30 -38.19
N GLU A 425 26.21 15.21 -37.49
CA GLU A 425 26.69 13.87 -37.88
C GLU A 425 25.96 13.35 -39.13
N ILE A 426 24.65 13.60 -39.25
CA ILE A 426 23.84 13.29 -40.43
C ILE A 426 24.33 14.10 -41.64
N ASP A 427 24.65 15.38 -41.48
CA ASP A 427 25.21 16.21 -42.56
C ASP A 427 26.52 15.63 -43.11
N VAL A 428 27.34 15.01 -42.25
CA VAL A 428 28.60 14.36 -42.64
C VAL A 428 28.36 12.97 -43.23
N SER A 429 27.37 12.23 -42.73
CA SER A 429 27.07 10.83 -43.12
C SER A 429 25.56 10.64 -43.40
N PRO A 430 25.04 11.20 -44.49
CA PRO A 430 23.58 11.26 -44.75
C PRO A 430 22.95 9.90 -45.04
N ASN A 431 23.75 8.89 -45.39
CA ASN A 431 23.27 7.52 -45.66
C ASN A 431 23.48 6.57 -44.46
N ASN A 432 23.61 7.10 -43.24
CA ASN A 432 23.77 6.27 -42.04
C ASN A 432 22.44 6.14 -41.28
N LEU A 433 21.74 5.02 -41.48
CA LEU A 433 20.44 4.72 -40.86
C LEU A 433 20.46 4.79 -39.32
N ASP A 434 21.58 4.45 -38.68
CA ASP A 434 21.69 4.46 -37.21
C ASP A 434 21.60 5.87 -36.62
N LEU A 435 22.08 6.89 -37.35
CA LEU A 435 21.97 8.29 -36.93
C LEU A 435 20.52 8.75 -36.96
N TYR A 436 19.77 8.38 -38.01
CA TYR A 436 18.34 8.68 -38.11
C TYR A 436 17.53 7.93 -37.04
N ASN A 437 17.87 6.67 -36.77
CA ASN A 437 17.26 5.90 -35.67
C ASN A 437 17.54 6.54 -34.30
N SER A 438 18.74 7.06 -34.09
CA SER A 438 19.11 7.75 -32.86
C SER A 438 18.35 9.07 -32.70
N LYS A 439 18.26 9.86 -33.78
CA LYS A 439 17.44 11.08 -33.82
C LYS A 439 15.97 10.77 -33.53
N LEU A 440 15.43 9.72 -34.15
CA LEU A 440 14.05 9.30 -33.97
C LEU A 440 13.76 8.90 -32.51
N LYS A 441 14.66 8.14 -31.87
CA LYS A 441 14.54 7.78 -30.44
C LYS A 441 14.48 9.01 -29.54
N ILE A 442 15.32 10.00 -29.80
CA ILE A 442 15.33 11.26 -29.04
C ILE A 442 14.03 12.02 -29.25
N LEU A 443 13.56 12.17 -30.50
CA LEU A 443 12.28 12.81 -30.79
C LEU A 443 11.11 12.13 -30.07
N ILE A 444 11.09 10.79 -30.06
CA ILE A 444 10.06 10.02 -29.34
C ILE A 444 10.16 10.21 -27.82
N TYR A 445 11.37 10.17 -27.24
CA TYR A 445 11.60 10.38 -25.81
C TYR A 445 11.10 11.76 -25.34
N PHE A 446 11.31 12.80 -26.16
CA PHE A 446 10.82 14.16 -25.89
C PHE A 446 9.41 14.45 -26.44
N ASN A 447 8.64 13.39 -26.77
CA ASN A 447 7.27 13.49 -27.26
C ASN A 447 7.08 14.35 -28.53
N GLN A 448 8.12 14.59 -29.32
CA GLN A 448 8.10 15.32 -30.58
C GLN A 448 7.62 14.41 -31.73
N TYR A 449 6.37 13.96 -31.63
CA TYR A 449 5.83 12.92 -32.51
C TYR A 449 5.60 13.40 -33.95
N ASP A 450 5.22 14.66 -34.16
CA ASP A 450 5.03 15.20 -35.51
C ASP A 450 6.36 15.32 -36.25
N GLU A 451 7.43 15.73 -35.58
CA GLU A 451 8.82 15.75 -36.08
C GLU A 451 9.32 14.34 -36.35
N ALA A 452 9.01 13.39 -35.46
CA ALA A 452 9.33 11.97 -35.66
C ALA A 452 8.68 11.41 -36.93
N LEU A 453 7.40 11.74 -37.19
CA LEU A 453 6.71 11.32 -38.41
C LEU A 453 7.34 11.95 -39.67
N LYS A 454 7.68 13.24 -39.64
CA LYS A 454 8.40 13.89 -40.75
C LYS A 454 9.76 13.24 -41.00
N LEU A 455 10.50 12.92 -39.93
CA LEU A 455 11.79 12.25 -40.04
C LEU A 455 11.64 10.85 -40.66
N LEU A 456 10.60 10.11 -40.29
CA LEU A 456 10.30 8.80 -40.86
C LEU A 456 9.96 8.89 -42.36
N ASP A 457 9.24 9.93 -42.78
CA ASP A 457 8.99 10.17 -44.21
C ASP A 457 10.30 10.43 -44.97
N VAL A 458 11.22 11.20 -44.41
CA VAL A 458 12.57 11.41 -44.98
C VAL A 458 13.37 10.09 -44.99
N MET A 459 13.29 9.29 -43.93
CA MET A 459 13.96 7.99 -43.87
C MET A 459 13.45 7.04 -44.95
N LEU A 460 12.16 7.06 -45.27
CA LEU A 460 11.58 6.25 -46.36
C LEU A 460 12.13 6.62 -47.73
N GLU A 461 12.40 7.90 -47.97
CA GLU A 461 13.00 8.37 -49.22
C GLU A 461 14.47 7.94 -49.36
N ILE A 462 15.24 8.00 -48.27
CA ILE A 462 16.69 7.74 -48.27
C ILE A 462 16.98 6.23 -48.17
N PHE A 463 16.21 5.50 -47.37
CA PHE A 463 16.47 4.10 -46.99
C PHE A 463 15.35 3.17 -47.46
N SER A 464 15.03 3.23 -48.76
CA SER A 464 13.97 2.40 -49.38
C SER A 464 14.13 0.88 -49.14
N GLU A 465 15.36 0.40 -48.95
CA GLU A 465 15.63 -1.01 -48.59
C GLU A 465 15.14 -1.43 -47.20
N SER A 466 14.95 -0.45 -46.29
CA SER A 466 14.47 -0.64 -44.93
C SER A 466 12.99 -0.22 -44.76
N GLU A 467 12.26 -0.09 -45.87
CA GLU A 467 10.88 0.42 -45.90
C GLU A 467 9.96 -0.25 -44.87
N LYS A 468 9.98 -1.59 -44.76
CA LYS A 468 9.14 -2.33 -43.80
C LYS A 468 9.38 -1.90 -42.35
N ASP A 469 10.63 -1.84 -41.92
CA ASP A 469 11.01 -1.45 -40.56
C ASP A 469 10.64 0.01 -40.27
N ILE A 470 10.86 0.90 -41.24
CA ILE A 470 10.54 2.33 -41.12
C ILE A 470 9.02 2.55 -41.05
N GLN A 471 8.24 1.85 -41.89
CA GLN A 471 6.78 1.87 -41.83
C GLN A 471 6.26 1.33 -40.50
N MET A 472 6.84 0.24 -39.97
CA MET A 472 6.47 -0.27 -38.63
C MET A 472 6.76 0.72 -37.52
N LYS A 473 7.90 1.44 -37.58
CA LYS A 473 8.20 2.54 -36.65
C LYS A 473 7.17 3.66 -36.78
N LYS A 474 6.78 4.05 -37.99
CA LYS A 474 5.73 5.05 -38.25
C LYS A 474 4.39 4.64 -37.68
N ALA A 475 3.98 3.40 -37.92
CA ALA A 475 2.78 2.82 -37.34
C ALA A 475 2.83 2.85 -35.80
N SER A 476 3.97 2.52 -35.20
CA SER A 476 4.14 2.57 -33.74
C SER A 476 4.05 3.98 -33.17
N VAL A 477 4.63 4.99 -33.84
CA VAL A 477 4.49 6.40 -33.44
C VAL A 477 3.03 6.84 -33.51
N LEU A 478 2.31 6.48 -34.57
CA LEU A 478 0.87 6.77 -34.70
C LEU A 478 0.05 6.12 -33.57
N LYS A 479 0.38 4.88 -33.20
CA LYS A 479 -0.24 4.21 -32.04
C LYS A 479 0.01 5.00 -30.75
N THR A 480 1.24 5.44 -30.50
CA THR A 480 1.57 6.26 -29.31
C THR A 480 0.79 7.58 -29.29
N MET A 481 0.56 8.19 -30.46
CA MET A 481 -0.31 9.37 -30.62
C MET A 481 -1.82 9.07 -30.48
N LYS A 482 -2.20 7.84 -30.12
CA LYS A 482 -3.60 7.35 -30.07
C LYS A 482 -4.32 7.38 -31.43
N LYS A 483 -3.59 7.41 -32.54
CA LYS A 483 -4.10 7.27 -33.92
C LYS A 483 -3.95 5.81 -34.38
N VAL A 484 -4.55 4.88 -33.63
CA VAL A 484 -4.31 3.44 -33.78
C VAL A 484 -4.80 2.94 -35.15
N GLU A 485 -5.93 3.43 -35.65
CA GLU A 485 -6.46 3.07 -36.96
C GLU A 485 -5.49 3.41 -38.10
N ALA A 486 -4.88 4.59 -38.07
CA ALA A 486 -3.88 4.98 -39.08
C ALA A 486 -2.63 4.10 -39.02
N GLY A 487 -2.24 3.63 -37.83
CA GLY A 487 -1.17 2.65 -37.68
C GLY A 487 -1.57 1.27 -38.22
N LEU A 488 -2.82 0.85 -38.02
CA LEU A 488 -3.35 -0.40 -38.58
C LEU A 488 -3.45 -0.35 -40.10
N ASP A 489 -3.78 0.79 -40.70
CA ASP A 489 -3.76 0.96 -42.15
C ASP A 489 -2.37 0.67 -42.74
N ILE A 490 -1.31 1.19 -42.10
CA ILE A 490 0.08 0.87 -42.48
C ILE A 490 0.36 -0.63 -42.33
N ILE A 491 -0.08 -1.26 -41.23
CA ILE A 491 0.10 -2.71 -41.04
C ILE A 491 -0.62 -3.50 -42.14
N ASN A 492 -1.83 -3.09 -42.54
CA ASN A 492 -2.57 -3.73 -43.64
C ASN A 492 -1.83 -3.60 -44.97
N GLU A 493 -1.32 -2.40 -45.30
CA GLU A 493 -0.50 -2.18 -46.50
C GLU A 493 0.77 -3.06 -46.49
N LEU A 494 1.43 -3.18 -45.34
CA LEU A 494 2.59 -4.07 -45.19
C LEU A 494 2.21 -5.55 -45.33
N GLN A 495 1.05 -5.98 -44.83
CA GLN A 495 0.58 -7.37 -44.99
C GLN A 495 0.32 -7.71 -46.46
N GLU A 496 -0.21 -6.78 -47.25
CA GLU A 496 -0.38 -6.99 -48.70
C GLU A 496 0.97 -7.17 -49.42
N LYS A 497 2.00 -6.44 -48.97
CA LYS A 497 3.35 -6.49 -49.56
C LYS A 497 4.20 -7.65 -49.05
N TYR A 498 3.97 -8.09 -47.81
CA TYR A 498 4.70 -9.15 -47.12
C TYR A 498 3.73 -10.19 -46.55
N PRO A 499 3.02 -10.96 -47.39
CA PRO A 499 1.96 -11.86 -46.95
C PRO A 499 2.43 -13.05 -46.10
N ASP A 500 3.73 -13.38 -46.17
CA ASP A 500 4.34 -14.46 -45.41
C ASP A 500 4.93 -13.99 -44.06
N ASP A 501 4.81 -12.70 -43.72
CA ASP A 501 5.30 -12.12 -42.47
C ASP A 501 4.23 -12.15 -41.37
N ASP A 502 4.21 -13.27 -40.66
CA ASP A 502 3.25 -13.57 -39.60
C ASP A 502 3.35 -12.65 -38.38
N ASP A 503 4.48 -11.94 -38.20
CA ASP A 503 4.63 -10.95 -37.13
C ASP A 503 3.72 -9.73 -37.37
N LEU A 504 3.41 -9.39 -38.63
CA LEU A 504 2.45 -8.34 -38.95
C LEU A 504 1.03 -8.70 -38.49
N VAL A 505 0.66 -9.99 -38.57
CA VAL A 505 -0.61 -10.49 -38.03
C VAL A 505 -0.63 -10.36 -36.52
N ASN A 506 0.48 -10.70 -35.85
CA ASN A 506 0.63 -10.54 -34.41
C ASN A 506 0.47 -9.08 -33.97
N TYR A 507 1.15 -8.14 -34.64
CA TYR A 507 1.02 -6.71 -34.34
C TYR A 507 -0.40 -6.20 -34.54
N LYS A 508 -1.07 -6.62 -35.62
CA LYS A 508 -2.47 -6.26 -35.88
C LYS A 508 -3.38 -6.75 -34.76
N ALA A 509 -3.29 -8.03 -34.38
CA ALA A 509 -4.07 -8.60 -33.29
C ALA A 509 -3.82 -7.84 -31.97
N TYR A 510 -2.55 -7.61 -31.64
CA TYR A 510 -2.15 -6.87 -30.45
C TYR A 510 -2.73 -5.44 -30.44
N TRP A 511 -2.79 -4.75 -31.59
CA TRP A 511 -3.22 -3.36 -31.63
C TRP A 511 -4.73 -3.17 -31.65
N LEU A 512 -5.47 -4.17 -32.17
CA LEU A 512 -6.94 -4.17 -32.14
C LEU A 512 -7.51 -4.08 -30.72
N GLN A 513 -6.76 -4.54 -29.70
CA GLN A 513 -7.18 -4.40 -28.31
C GLN A 513 -7.32 -2.94 -27.86
N TYR A 514 -6.51 -2.02 -28.40
CA TYR A 514 -6.59 -0.58 -28.08
C TYR A 514 -7.81 0.10 -28.72
N LEU A 515 -8.46 -0.57 -29.67
CA LEU A 515 -9.70 -0.15 -30.30
C LEU A 515 -10.93 -0.85 -29.73
N ASP A 516 -10.76 -1.66 -28.67
CA ASP A 516 -11.82 -2.47 -28.08
C ASP A 516 -12.46 -3.47 -29.07
N ARG A 517 -11.69 -3.91 -30.08
CA ARG A 517 -12.14 -4.88 -31.10
C ARG A 517 -11.77 -6.31 -30.70
N LYS A 518 -12.40 -6.77 -29.62
CA LYS A 518 -12.08 -8.03 -28.95
C LYS A 518 -12.10 -9.24 -29.88
N GLU A 519 -13.21 -9.44 -30.56
CA GLU A 519 -13.45 -10.65 -31.36
C GLU A 519 -12.42 -10.77 -32.48
N GLU A 520 -12.14 -9.68 -33.18
CA GLU A 520 -11.17 -9.64 -34.27
C GLU A 520 -9.73 -9.86 -33.78
N ALA A 521 -9.37 -9.29 -32.62
CA ALA A 521 -8.06 -9.50 -32.02
C ALA A 521 -7.86 -10.98 -31.66
N GLN A 522 -8.84 -11.59 -31.00
CA GLN A 522 -8.81 -12.98 -30.58
C GLN A 522 -8.81 -13.96 -31.76
N GLU A 523 -9.65 -13.73 -32.77
CA GLU A 523 -9.67 -14.58 -33.98
C GLU A 523 -8.31 -14.58 -34.70
N LEU A 524 -7.69 -13.41 -34.86
CA LEU A 524 -6.40 -13.30 -35.54
C LEU A 524 -5.28 -13.99 -34.76
N ILE A 525 -5.16 -13.73 -33.46
CA ILE A 525 -4.07 -14.31 -32.66
C ILE A 525 -4.27 -15.82 -32.45
N GLN A 526 -5.51 -16.28 -32.28
CA GLN A 526 -5.82 -17.70 -32.16
C GLN A 526 -5.46 -18.44 -33.46
N SER A 527 -5.84 -17.89 -34.61
CA SER A 527 -5.43 -18.47 -35.90
C SER A 527 -3.91 -18.51 -36.07
N LEU A 528 -3.18 -17.55 -35.49
CA LEU A 528 -1.73 -17.47 -35.58
C LEU A 528 -1.07 -18.56 -34.72
N VAL A 529 -1.52 -18.71 -33.48
CA VAL A 529 -1.09 -19.75 -32.53
C VAL A 529 -1.42 -21.15 -33.07
N ASP A 530 -2.60 -21.36 -33.64
CA ASP A 530 -2.99 -22.66 -34.23
C ASP A 530 -2.09 -23.06 -35.41
N ARG A 531 -1.65 -22.10 -36.23
CA ARG A 531 -0.77 -22.33 -37.38
C ARG A 531 0.69 -22.48 -36.97
N ILE A 532 1.15 -21.73 -35.96
CA ILE A 532 2.53 -21.70 -35.48
C ILE A 532 2.55 -21.89 -33.94
N PRO A 533 2.25 -23.11 -33.46
CA PRO A 533 2.09 -23.39 -32.03
C PRO A 533 3.41 -23.40 -31.24
N ASN A 534 4.56 -23.30 -31.92
CA ASN A 534 5.87 -23.33 -31.27
C ASN A 534 6.49 -21.93 -31.14
N ASN A 535 5.73 -20.86 -31.37
CA ASN A 535 6.21 -19.50 -31.23
C ASN A 535 5.70 -18.89 -29.92
N GLY A 536 6.57 -18.84 -28.90
CA GLY A 536 6.22 -18.31 -27.58
C GLY A 536 5.78 -16.84 -27.58
N MET A 537 6.21 -16.03 -28.55
CA MET A 537 5.80 -14.62 -28.63
C MET A 537 4.32 -14.47 -29.01
N TYR A 538 3.80 -15.38 -29.83
CA TYR A 538 2.38 -15.38 -30.21
C TYR A 538 1.50 -15.81 -29.03
N HIS A 539 1.97 -16.78 -28.24
CA HIS A 539 1.33 -17.14 -26.98
C HIS A 539 1.36 -15.99 -25.95
N ASP A 540 2.48 -15.26 -25.80
CA ASP A 540 2.53 -14.07 -24.92
C ASP A 540 1.55 -12.99 -25.37
N THR A 541 1.49 -12.73 -26.68
CA THR A 541 0.56 -11.75 -27.25
C THR A 541 -0.90 -12.19 -27.05
N TYR A 542 -1.19 -13.48 -27.20
CA TYR A 542 -2.53 -14.02 -26.96
C TYR A 542 -2.93 -13.87 -25.50
N GLY A 543 -2.04 -14.24 -24.58
CA GLY A 543 -2.24 -14.05 -23.15
C GLY A 543 -2.48 -12.59 -22.78
N GLU A 544 -1.76 -11.65 -23.40
CA GLU A 544 -1.95 -10.22 -23.15
C GLU A 544 -3.31 -9.71 -23.65
N ILE A 545 -3.74 -10.13 -24.85
CA ILE A 545 -5.07 -9.80 -25.38
C ILE A 545 -6.15 -10.35 -24.44
N LEU A 546 -6.04 -11.60 -24.00
CA LEU A 546 -6.98 -12.23 -23.05
C LEU A 546 -7.00 -11.48 -21.71
N MET A 547 -5.83 -11.13 -21.17
CA MET A 547 -5.69 -10.38 -19.93
C MET A 547 -6.35 -8.99 -20.03
N ASN A 548 -6.18 -8.28 -21.15
CA ASN A 548 -6.81 -6.98 -21.38
C ASN A 548 -8.34 -7.06 -21.38
N TYR A 549 -8.90 -8.20 -21.79
CA TYR A 549 -10.33 -8.48 -21.76
C TYR A 549 -10.80 -9.25 -20.53
N GLU A 550 -9.98 -9.28 -19.47
CA GLU A 550 -10.26 -9.90 -18.16
C GLU A 550 -10.48 -11.42 -18.20
N GLU A 551 -10.02 -12.10 -19.25
CA GLU A 551 -10.03 -13.57 -19.39
C GLU A 551 -8.75 -14.17 -18.79
N TYR A 552 -8.63 -14.02 -17.47
CA TYR A 552 -7.38 -14.32 -16.77
C TYR A 552 -7.03 -15.81 -16.72
N GLU A 553 -8.01 -16.71 -16.64
CA GLU A 553 -7.77 -18.15 -16.63
C GLU A 553 -7.15 -18.66 -17.94
N GLU A 554 -7.64 -18.19 -19.08
CA GLU A 554 -7.10 -18.48 -20.39
C GLU A 554 -5.76 -17.77 -20.60
N ALA A 555 -5.64 -16.51 -20.20
CA ALA A 555 -4.38 -15.75 -20.28
C ALA A 555 -3.22 -16.46 -19.56
N ILE A 556 -3.49 -17.03 -18.38
CA ILE A 556 -2.49 -17.81 -17.62
C ILE A 556 -1.94 -18.99 -18.44
N LYS A 557 -2.79 -19.72 -19.17
CA LYS A 557 -2.36 -20.87 -19.97
C LYS A 557 -1.43 -20.42 -21.10
N GLU A 558 -1.83 -19.39 -21.82
CA GLU A 558 -1.03 -18.84 -22.92
C GLU A 558 0.31 -18.27 -22.42
N PHE A 559 0.33 -17.57 -21.29
CA PHE A 559 1.59 -17.12 -20.69
C PHE A 559 2.49 -18.28 -20.22
N GLN A 560 1.91 -19.38 -19.72
CA GLN A 560 2.68 -20.57 -19.36
C GLN A 560 3.28 -21.23 -20.60
N ASP A 561 2.51 -21.39 -21.66
CA ASP A 561 2.99 -21.92 -22.94
C ASP A 561 4.10 -21.02 -23.52
N ALA A 562 3.94 -19.69 -23.45
CA ALA A 562 4.97 -18.74 -23.86
C ALA A 562 6.30 -18.92 -23.11
N ILE A 563 6.24 -19.15 -21.79
CA ILE A 563 7.42 -19.38 -20.94
C ILE A 563 8.05 -20.75 -21.22
N GLU A 564 7.24 -21.80 -21.43
CA GLU A 564 7.72 -23.15 -21.74
C GLU A 564 8.43 -23.22 -23.10
N LEU A 565 7.89 -22.51 -24.10
CA LEU A 565 8.42 -22.52 -25.46
C LEU A 565 9.72 -21.71 -25.58
N ALA A 566 9.94 -20.70 -24.74
CA ALA A 566 11.08 -19.80 -24.89
C ALA A 566 11.50 -19.12 -23.58
N SER A 567 12.23 -19.80 -22.69
CA SER A 567 12.55 -19.28 -21.35
C SER A 567 13.56 -18.12 -21.29
N ASP A 568 14.29 -17.85 -22.38
CA ASP A 568 15.41 -16.90 -22.42
C ASP A 568 15.17 -15.71 -23.37
N GLU A 569 13.95 -15.56 -23.89
CA GLU A 569 13.61 -14.47 -24.82
C GLU A 569 13.43 -13.10 -24.14
N TRP A 570 13.58 -12.04 -24.91
CA TRP A 570 13.60 -10.66 -24.41
C TRP A 570 12.31 -10.24 -23.67
N TYR A 571 11.17 -10.84 -24.01
CA TYR A 571 9.86 -10.51 -23.45
C TYR A 571 9.53 -11.29 -22.17
N ILE A 572 10.29 -12.32 -21.81
CA ILE A 572 9.92 -13.28 -20.76
C ILE A 572 9.79 -12.66 -19.39
N HIS A 573 10.62 -11.66 -19.08
CA HIS A 573 10.47 -10.93 -17.82
C HIS A 573 9.10 -10.24 -17.72
N GLN A 574 8.54 -9.77 -18.84
CA GLN A 574 7.22 -9.13 -18.90
C GLN A 574 6.14 -10.20 -18.75
N THR A 575 6.30 -11.34 -19.41
CA THR A 575 5.39 -12.48 -19.30
C THR A 575 5.22 -12.95 -17.87
N TYR A 576 6.31 -13.09 -17.10
CA TYR A 576 6.24 -13.41 -15.67
C TYR A 576 5.47 -12.37 -14.85
N ILE A 577 5.66 -11.07 -15.14
CA ILE A 577 4.92 -9.99 -14.47
C ILE A 577 3.43 -10.05 -14.83
N LYS A 578 3.08 -10.18 -16.13
CA LYS A 578 1.68 -10.31 -16.61
C LYS A 578 1.01 -11.54 -16.01
N LEU A 579 1.71 -12.66 -15.94
CA LEU A 579 1.25 -13.91 -15.32
C LEU A 579 0.97 -13.72 -13.83
N GLY A 580 1.86 -13.05 -13.10
CA GLY A 580 1.67 -12.70 -11.70
C GLY A 580 0.46 -11.79 -11.47
N ILE A 581 0.23 -10.82 -12.35
CA ILE A 581 -0.97 -9.96 -12.33
C ILE A 581 -2.24 -10.80 -12.52
N CYS A 582 -2.27 -11.71 -13.49
CA CYS A 582 -3.42 -12.59 -13.72
C CYS A 582 -3.72 -13.46 -12.50
N TYR A 583 -2.71 -14.08 -11.89
CA TYR A 583 -2.88 -14.84 -10.64
C TYR A 583 -3.42 -13.99 -9.50
N LYS A 584 -2.98 -12.73 -9.39
CA LYS A 584 -3.48 -11.79 -8.39
C LYS A 584 -4.96 -11.48 -8.60
N GLU A 585 -5.40 -11.23 -9.83
CA GLU A 585 -6.82 -10.96 -10.13
C GLU A 585 -7.72 -12.17 -9.84
N LEU A 586 -7.20 -13.38 -10.06
CA LEU A 586 -7.83 -14.64 -9.66
C LEU A 586 -7.70 -14.96 -8.15
N LYS A 587 -7.06 -14.07 -7.37
CA LYS A 587 -6.85 -14.19 -5.92
C LYS A 587 -6.00 -15.40 -5.52
N ASN A 588 -5.17 -15.86 -6.44
CA ASN A 588 -4.16 -16.89 -6.20
C ASN A 588 -2.83 -16.23 -5.82
N TYR A 589 -2.80 -15.70 -4.60
CA TYR A 589 -1.74 -14.81 -4.13
C TYR A 589 -0.35 -15.46 -4.07
N ASP A 590 -0.27 -16.75 -3.72
CA ASP A 590 1.01 -17.47 -3.64
C ASP A 590 1.72 -17.50 -5.01
N PHE A 591 0.97 -17.87 -6.07
CA PHE A 591 1.50 -17.88 -7.43
C PHE A 591 1.70 -16.47 -7.99
N ALA A 592 0.90 -15.49 -7.55
CA ALA A 592 1.08 -14.11 -7.95
C ALA A 592 2.42 -13.56 -7.46
N GLU A 593 2.72 -13.73 -6.17
CA GLU A 593 3.99 -13.32 -5.55
C GLU A 593 5.19 -13.99 -6.24
N GLU A 594 5.14 -15.32 -6.39
CA GLU A 594 6.21 -16.10 -7.05
C GLU A 594 6.53 -15.57 -8.45
N ASN A 595 5.52 -15.32 -9.28
CA ASN A 595 5.72 -14.89 -10.66
C ASN A 595 6.14 -13.41 -10.75
N LEU A 596 5.62 -12.54 -9.88
CA LEU A 596 6.03 -11.13 -9.82
C LEU A 596 7.50 -11.00 -9.38
N GLU A 597 7.92 -11.73 -8.33
CA GLU A 597 9.31 -11.77 -7.89
C GLU A 597 10.24 -12.32 -8.97
N LYS A 598 9.81 -13.37 -9.68
CA LYS A 598 10.57 -13.94 -10.79
C LYS A 598 10.74 -12.95 -11.94
N GLY A 599 9.68 -12.22 -12.27
CA GLY A 599 9.70 -11.13 -13.24
C GLY A 599 10.75 -10.07 -12.88
N ILE A 600 10.76 -9.60 -11.63
CA ILE A 600 11.75 -8.63 -11.11
C ILE A 600 13.18 -9.17 -11.23
N GLU A 601 13.40 -10.43 -10.86
CA GLU A 601 14.73 -11.07 -10.96
C GLU A 601 15.25 -11.05 -12.41
N LEU A 602 14.40 -11.40 -13.37
CA LEU A 602 14.74 -11.43 -14.79
C LEU A 602 14.91 -10.02 -15.36
N THR A 603 14.06 -9.06 -14.99
CA THR A 603 14.21 -7.66 -15.41
C THR A 603 15.55 -7.08 -14.96
N ASN A 604 15.99 -7.37 -13.73
CA ASN A 604 17.30 -6.94 -13.23
C ASN A 604 18.47 -7.55 -14.00
N LYS A 605 18.35 -8.81 -14.44
CA LYS A 605 19.37 -9.52 -15.22
C LYS A 605 19.41 -9.14 -16.71
N SER A 606 18.30 -8.63 -17.24
CA SER A 606 18.17 -8.25 -18.65
C SER A 606 19.14 -7.11 -19.04
N SER A 607 19.48 -7.01 -20.33
CA SER A 607 20.31 -5.91 -20.89
C SER A 607 19.50 -4.69 -21.35
N ILE A 608 18.29 -4.53 -20.82
CA ILE A 608 17.34 -3.46 -21.18
C ILE A 608 17.79 -2.11 -20.60
N ASP A 609 17.34 -1.01 -21.19
CA ASP A 609 17.61 0.34 -20.71
C ASP A 609 17.10 0.55 -19.26
N PRO A 610 17.76 1.42 -18.47
CA PRO A 610 17.42 1.63 -17.06
C PRO A 610 15.98 2.08 -16.83
N GLU A 611 15.44 2.93 -17.69
CA GLU A 611 14.09 3.48 -17.56
C GLU A 611 13.01 2.40 -17.73
N THR A 612 13.15 1.58 -18.77
CA THR A 612 12.23 0.46 -19.00
C THR A 612 12.33 -0.58 -17.89
N LYS A 613 13.54 -0.82 -17.33
CA LYS A 613 13.70 -1.68 -16.15
C LYS A 613 12.98 -1.12 -14.93
N GLU A 614 13.19 0.15 -14.62
CA GLU A 614 12.52 0.83 -13.50
C GLU A 614 11.00 0.75 -13.64
N LYS A 615 10.48 0.99 -14.85
CA LYS A 615 9.05 0.90 -15.13
C LYS A 615 8.47 -0.49 -14.82
N TRP A 616 9.09 -1.56 -15.33
CA TRP A 616 8.60 -2.92 -15.11
C TRP A 616 8.73 -3.38 -13.66
N ILE A 617 9.84 -3.01 -12.99
CA ILE A 617 10.02 -3.28 -11.56
C ILE A 617 8.98 -2.52 -10.72
N ALA A 618 8.70 -1.27 -11.05
CA ALA A 618 7.68 -0.47 -10.38
C ALA A 618 6.29 -1.09 -10.54
N ILE A 619 5.94 -1.57 -11.74
CA ILE A 619 4.69 -2.31 -11.98
C ILE A 619 4.62 -3.55 -11.08
N ALA A 620 5.66 -4.38 -11.07
CA ALA A 620 5.66 -5.61 -10.26
C ALA A 620 5.53 -5.32 -8.76
N ASN A 621 6.29 -4.35 -8.24
CA ASN A 621 6.22 -3.92 -6.84
C ASN A 621 4.84 -3.38 -6.46
N LEU A 622 4.19 -2.63 -7.35
CA LEU A 622 2.83 -2.11 -7.12
C LEU A 622 1.81 -3.24 -6.93
N PHE A 623 1.95 -4.34 -7.67
CA PHE A 623 1.06 -5.49 -7.51
C PHE A 623 1.42 -6.34 -6.30
N LEU A 624 2.70 -6.47 -5.95
CA LEU A 624 3.13 -7.11 -4.69
C LEU A 624 2.55 -6.39 -3.46
N LEU A 625 2.57 -5.05 -3.44
CA LEU A 625 1.98 -4.23 -2.38
C LEU A 625 0.46 -4.39 -2.24
N GLN A 626 -0.24 -4.93 -3.24
CA GLN A 626 -1.68 -5.20 -3.19
C GLN A 626 -2.00 -6.62 -2.69
N ILE A 627 -1.00 -7.49 -2.57
CA ILE A 627 -1.13 -8.87 -2.09
C ILE A 627 -1.00 -8.92 -0.55
N GLU A 628 -0.25 -7.99 0.04
CA GLU A 628 -0.10 -7.76 1.50
C GLU A 628 -1.31 -7.02 2.13
#